data_AF-N0B3U2-F1
#
_entry.id   AF-N0B3U2-F1
#
_cell.length_a   1.000
_cell.length_b   1.000
_cell.length_c   1.000
_cell.angle_alpha   90.00
_cell.angle_beta   90.00
_cell.angle_gamma   90.00
#
_symmetry.space_group_name_H-M   'P 1'
#
loop_
_entity.id
_entity.type
_entity.pdbx_description
1 polymer ?
#
loop_
_entity_poly.entity_id
_entity_poly.type
_entity_poly.pdbx_seq_one_letter_code
_entity_poly.pdbx_strand_id
1 'polypeptide(L)'
;MLREAETFLRTHGYAAFSYADLSERVGIRKASIHHHFPTKEDLGVAVIDTYLERFREDLDALADKPIDAAAKLAGYGDFFASSLRDGMMPLCGALAADASELPVSMQKRVNKFFQLHLDWLQAIIAEGIRKKELKAEPSAARTAVMLLSTLQGASIVAWALKEPGLIKPAYRQVLETIVR
;
A
#
# COMPACT_ATOMS: atom_id res chain seq x y z
N MET A 1 9.20 -16.96 5.37
CA MET A 1 10.25 -16.19 4.69
C MET A 1 9.72 -14.91 4.04
N LEU A 2 8.87 -14.97 2.99
CA LEU A 2 8.39 -13.74 2.32
C LEU A 2 7.63 -12.78 3.23
N ARG A 3 6.77 -13.28 4.14
CA ARG A 3 6.07 -12.41 5.11
C ARG A 3 7.03 -11.70 6.08
N GLU A 4 8.05 -12.39 6.58
CA GLU A 4 9.06 -11.76 7.44
C GLU A 4 9.90 -10.72 6.69
N ALA A 5 10.28 -11.03 5.43
CA ALA A 5 10.96 -10.06 4.58
C ALA A 5 10.08 -8.83 4.30
N GLU A 6 8.78 -9.02 4.07
CA GLU A 6 7.80 -7.94 3.98
C GLU A 6 7.76 -7.11 5.27
N THR A 7 7.69 -7.75 6.44
CA THR A 7 7.74 -7.04 7.73
C THR A 7 9.00 -6.20 7.86
N PHE A 8 10.18 -6.75 7.51
CA PHE A 8 11.42 -5.97 7.52
C PHE A 8 11.37 -4.76 6.59
N LEU A 9 10.90 -4.93 5.35
CA LEU A 9 10.72 -3.80 4.41
C LEU A 9 9.83 -2.71 4.99
N ARG A 10 8.73 -3.09 5.64
CA ARG A 10 7.71 -2.15 6.14
C ARG A 10 8.05 -1.50 7.47
N THR A 11 9.05 -2.00 8.18
CA THR A 11 9.44 -1.51 9.51
C THR A 11 10.82 -0.87 9.55
N HIS A 12 11.76 -1.35 8.72
CA HIS A 12 13.14 -0.89 8.70
C HIS A 12 13.56 -0.30 7.34
N GLY A 13 12.84 -0.58 6.27
CA GLY A 13 13.21 -0.19 4.91
C GLY A 13 14.09 -1.22 4.20
N TYR A 14 14.28 -1.05 2.89
CA TYR A 14 15.02 -2.00 2.06
C TYR A 14 16.47 -2.09 2.46
N ALA A 15 17.16 -0.97 2.69
CA ALA A 15 18.59 -0.98 2.98
C ALA A 15 18.93 -1.65 4.33
N ALA A 16 18.03 -1.58 5.31
CA ALA A 16 18.32 -1.84 6.71
C ALA A 16 18.28 -3.31 7.15
N PHE A 17 17.82 -4.25 6.32
CA PHE A 17 17.82 -5.68 6.68
C PHE A 17 18.74 -6.52 5.78
N SER A 18 19.23 -7.63 6.32
CA SER A 18 20.12 -8.56 5.64
C SER A 18 19.54 -9.98 5.66
N TYR A 19 20.17 -10.90 4.92
CA TYR A 19 19.82 -12.31 5.01
C TYR A 19 20.19 -12.92 6.37
N ALA A 20 21.10 -12.29 7.14
CA ALA A 20 21.39 -12.74 8.50
C ALA A 20 20.19 -12.45 9.41
N ASP A 21 19.65 -11.23 9.36
CA ASP A 21 18.47 -10.82 10.14
C ASP A 21 17.26 -11.69 9.79
N LEU A 22 17.06 -11.97 8.49
CA LEU A 22 15.99 -12.85 8.03
C LEU A 22 16.19 -14.31 8.46
N SER A 23 17.44 -14.80 8.44
CA SER A 23 17.82 -16.15 8.88
C SER A 23 17.52 -16.34 10.36
N GLU A 24 17.90 -15.36 11.19
CA GLU A 24 17.62 -15.34 12.62
C GLU A 24 16.13 -15.31 12.91
N ARG A 25 15.38 -14.43 12.22
CA ARG A 25 13.94 -14.29 12.40
C ARG A 25 13.13 -15.51 11.98
N VAL A 26 13.49 -16.14 10.86
CA VAL A 26 12.76 -17.28 10.29
C VAL A 26 13.23 -18.62 10.88
N GLY A 27 14.41 -18.67 11.52
CA GLY A 27 14.97 -19.91 12.07
C GLY A 27 15.51 -20.87 11.01
N ILE A 28 15.94 -20.35 9.86
CA ILE A 28 16.53 -21.14 8.76
C ILE A 28 17.96 -20.70 8.49
N ARG A 29 18.76 -21.55 7.85
CA ARG A 29 20.15 -21.20 7.50
C ARG A 29 20.18 -20.17 6.37
N LYS A 30 21.12 -19.22 6.42
CA LYS A 30 21.37 -18.25 5.34
C LYS A 30 21.54 -18.90 3.95
N ALA A 31 22.18 -20.06 3.88
CA ALA A 31 22.33 -20.81 2.63
C ALA A 31 20.99 -21.24 2.01
N SER A 32 19.98 -21.55 2.83
CA SER A 32 18.63 -21.88 2.35
C SER A 32 17.95 -20.66 1.74
N ILE A 33 18.16 -19.46 2.29
CA ILE A 33 17.63 -18.21 1.71
C ILE A 33 18.28 -17.97 0.34
N HIS A 34 19.61 -18.11 0.23
CA HIS A 34 20.31 -17.96 -1.06
C HIS A 34 19.88 -18.98 -2.12
N HIS A 35 19.49 -20.18 -1.71
CA HIS A 35 18.96 -21.19 -2.64
C HIS A 35 17.64 -20.75 -3.29
N HIS A 36 16.77 -20.07 -2.55
CA HIS A 36 15.50 -19.56 -3.07
C HIS A 36 15.62 -18.20 -3.74
N PHE A 37 16.48 -17.33 -3.20
CA PHE A 37 16.70 -15.98 -3.66
C PHE A 37 18.19 -15.73 -3.77
N PRO A 38 18.78 -15.85 -4.98
CA PRO A 38 20.22 -15.65 -5.17
C PRO A 38 20.69 -14.29 -4.65
N THR A 39 19.88 -13.24 -4.87
CA THR A 39 20.15 -11.87 -4.43
C THR A 39 19.03 -11.29 -3.56
N LYS A 40 19.37 -10.28 -2.75
CA LYS A 40 18.39 -9.51 -1.98
C LYS A 40 17.37 -8.79 -2.87
N GLU A 41 17.76 -8.42 -4.08
CA GLU A 41 16.87 -7.87 -5.09
C GLU A 41 15.82 -8.91 -5.53
N ASP A 42 16.22 -10.16 -5.76
CA ASP A 42 15.27 -11.25 -6.11
C ASP A 42 14.24 -11.47 -5.00
N LEU A 43 14.69 -11.46 -3.74
CA LEU A 43 13.80 -11.53 -2.58
C LEU A 43 12.84 -10.33 -2.53
N GLY A 44 13.35 -9.10 -2.71
CA GLY A 44 12.56 -7.88 -2.70
C GLY A 44 11.50 -7.86 -3.81
N VAL A 45 11.88 -8.27 -5.01
CA VAL A 45 10.97 -8.46 -6.14
C VAL A 45 9.87 -9.47 -5.80
N ALA A 46 10.23 -10.63 -5.29
CA ALA A 46 9.26 -11.66 -4.93
C ALA A 46 8.29 -11.19 -3.83
N VAL A 47 8.77 -10.43 -2.85
CA VAL A 47 7.89 -9.82 -1.82
C VAL A 47 6.90 -8.85 -2.45
N ILE A 48 7.35 -7.95 -3.31
CA ILE A 48 6.46 -6.96 -3.96
C ILE A 48 5.44 -7.66 -4.84
N ASP A 49 5.85 -8.62 -5.69
CA ASP A 49 4.95 -9.32 -6.60
C ASP A 49 3.88 -10.11 -5.80
N THR A 50 4.29 -10.85 -4.77
CA THR A 50 3.35 -11.59 -3.90
C THR A 50 2.39 -10.65 -3.16
N TYR A 51 2.87 -9.46 -2.74
CA TYR A 51 1.99 -8.48 -2.09
C TYR A 51 0.99 -7.90 -3.09
N LEU A 52 1.44 -7.54 -4.29
CA LEU A 52 0.59 -6.98 -5.34
C LEU A 52 -0.54 -7.91 -5.75
N GLU A 53 -0.27 -9.21 -5.84
CA GLU A 53 -1.30 -10.23 -6.11
C GLU A 53 -2.40 -10.21 -5.06
N ARG A 54 -2.04 -10.29 -3.77
CA ARG A 54 -3.01 -10.24 -2.66
C ARG A 54 -3.75 -8.91 -2.62
N PHE A 55 -3.04 -7.81 -2.82
CA PHE A 55 -3.65 -6.48 -2.78
C PHE A 55 -4.65 -6.28 -3.93
N ARG A 56 -4.37 -6.83 -5.12
CA ARG A 56 -5.32 -6.83 -6.23
C ARG A 56 -6.57 -7.64 -5.88
N GLU A 57 -6.42 -8.84 -5.29
CA GLU A 57 -7.55 -9.65 -4.84
C GLU A 57 -8.41 -8.91 -3.80
N ASP A 58 -7.78 -8.22 -2.84
CA ASP A 58 -8.46 -7.40 -1.83
C ASP A 58 -9.22 -6.22 -2.46
N LEU A 59 -8.63 -5.57 -3.47
CA LEU A 59 -9.25 -4.48 -4.22
C LEU A 59 -10.44 -4.95 -5.05
N ASP A 60 -10.32 -6.09 -5.73
CA ASP A 60 -11.39 -6.71 -6.52
C ASP A 60 -12.55 -7.11 -5.60
N ALA A 61 -12.24 -7.77 -4.47
CA ALA A 61 -13.23 -8.15 -3.47
C ALA A 61 -13.96 -6.94 -2.87
N LEU A 62 -13.30 -5.80 -2.70
CA LEU A 62 -13.92 -4.55 -2.25
C LEU A 62 -14.78 -3.91 -3.35
N ALA A 63 -14.32 -3.96 -4.60
CA ALA A 63 -15.06 -3.44 -5.75
C ALA A 63 -16.37 -4.21 -6.00
N ASP A 64 -16.39 -5.53 -5.75
CA ASP A 64 -17.54 -6.39 -5.96
C ASP A 64 -18.62 -6.31 -4.86
N LYS A 65 -18.34 -5.63 -3.74
CA LYS A 65 -19.34 -5.47 -2.67
C LYS A 65 -20.55 -4.67 -3.17
N PRO A 66 -21.79 -5.09 -2.85
CA PRO A 66 -23.02 -4.40 -3.23
C PRO A 66 -23.29 -3.20 -2.31
N ILE A 67 -22.35 -2.26 -2.26
CA ILE A 67 -22.39 -1.02 -1.47
C ILE A 67 -22.08 0.17 -2.38
N ASP A 68 -22.40 1.38 -1.93
CA ASP A 68 -22.12 2.60 -2.69
C ASP A 68 -20.61 2.89 -2.83
N ALA A 69 -20.25 3.76 -3.78
CA ALA A 69 -18.87 4.12 -4.06
C ALA A 69 -18.20 4.81 -2.86
N ALA A 70 -18.93 5.59 -2.07
CA ALA A 70 -18.38 6.25 -0.89
C ALA A 70 -17.94 5.23 0.17
N ALA A 71 -18.73 4.17 0.38
CA ALA A 71 -18.43 3.08 1.29
C ALA A 71 -17.26 2.23 0.78
N LYS A 72 -17.16 1.98 -0.54
CA LYS A 72 -15.99 1.32 -1.14
C LYS A 72 -14.72 2.15 -0.90
N LEU A 73 -14.75 3.46 -1.16
CA LEU A 73 -13.63 4.35 -0.90
C LEU A 73 -13.27 4.39 0.60
N ALA A 74 -14.27 4.47 1.49
CA ALA A 74 -14.02 4.41 2.94
C ALA A 74 -13.34 3.10 3.37
N GLY A 75 -13.74 1.96 2.79
CA GLY A 75 -13.12 0.66 3.01
C GLY A 75 -11.69 0.56 2.48
N TYR A 76 -11.37 1.25 1.37
CA TYR A 76 -10.00 1.31 0.85
C TYR A 76 -9.01 1.94 1.83
N GLY A 77 -9.47 2.94 2.61
CA GLY A 77 -8.66 3.53 3.69
C GLY A 77 -8.23 2.52 4.76
N ASP A 78 -8.92 1.38 4.89
CA ASP A 78 -8.56 0.35 5.87
C ASP A 78 -7.26 -0.39 5.54
N PHE A 79 -6.87 -0.48 4.26
CA PHE A 79 -5.57 -1.08 3.86
C PHE A 79 -4.37 -0.30 4.43
N PHE A 80 -4.52 1.03 4.57
CA PHE A 80 -3.50 1.89 5.15
C PHE A 80 -3.55 1.85 6.68
N ALA A 81 -4.75 1.90 7.25
CA ALA A 81 -4.92 1.91 8.70
C ALA A 81 -4.56 0.57 9.36
N SER A 82 -4.80 -0.57 8.70
CA SER A 82 -4.42 -1.90 9.21
C SER A 82 -2.90 -2.04 9.35
N SER A 83 -2.16 -1.52 8.37
CA SER A 83 -0.70 -1.55 8.35
C SER A 83 -0.10 -1.04 9.66
N LEU A 84 -0.48 0.16 10.10
CA LEU A 84 0.08 0.75 11.31
C LEU A 84 -0.38 0.06 12.59
N ARG A 85 -1.59 -0.49 12.63
CA ARG A 85 -2.04 -1.29 13.78
C ARG A 85 -1.16 -2.52 14.00
N ASP A 86 -0.63 -3.07 12.93
CA ASP A 86 0.31 -4.18 12.98
C ASP A 86 1.78 -3.71 13.16
N GLY A 87 1.99 -2.44 13.48
CA GLY A 87 3.32 -1.86 13.69
C GLY A 87 4.13 -1.67 12.40
N MET A 88 3.47 -1.60 11.24
CA MET A 88 4.11 -1.54 9.92
C MET A 88 3.67 -0.32 9.11
N MET A 89 4.56 0.27 8.30
CA MET A 89 4.13 1.20 7.26
C MET A 89 3.30 0.47 6.19
N PRO A 90 2.38 1.13 5.48
CA PRO A 90 1.84 0.61 4.23
C PRO A 90 3.00 0.29 3.29
N LEU A 91 2.97 -0.88 2.63
CA LEU A 91 4.12 -1.31 1.81
C LEU A 91 4.47 -0.31 0.71
N CYS A 92 3.47 0.28 0.06
CA CYS A 92 3.68 1.33 -0.95
C CYS A 92 4.40 2.56 -0.36
N GLY A 93 4.06 2.96 0.87
CA GLY A 93 4.72 4.07 1.56
C GLY A 93 6.17 3.75 1.94
N ALA A 94 6.42 2.55 2.46
CA ALA A 94 7.77 2.10 2.81
C ALA A 94 8.69 2.04 1.58
N LEU A 95 8.21 1.47 0.47
CA LEU A 95 8.99 1.37 -0.76
C LEU A 95 9.17 2.72 -1.47
N ALA A 96 8.17 3.62 -1.38
CA ALA A 96 8.27 4.95 -1.94
C ALA A 96 9.32 5.81 -1.22
N ALA A 97 9.45 5.66 0.10
CA ALA A 97 10.46 6.36 0.88
C ALA A 97 11.90 6.01 0.44
N ASP A 98 12.12 4.76 0.03
CA ASP A 98 13.41 4.25 -0.43
C ASP A 98 13.57 4.30 -1.97
N ALA A 99 12.64 4.89 -2.71
CA ALA A 99 12.49 4.66 -4.15
C ALA A 99 13.77 4.93 -4.98
N SER A 100 14.59 5.93 -4.62
CA SER A 100 15.85 6.22 -5.31
C SER A 100 16.94 5.19 -5.07
N GLU A 101 16.91 4.53 -3.91
CA GLU A 101 17.91 3.56 -3.47
C GLU A 101 17.54 2.10 -3.83
N LEU A 102 16.30 1.87 -4.23
CA LEU A 102 15.85 0.56 -4.67
C LEU A 102 16.52 0.15 -5.99
N PRO A 103 16.81 -1.14 -6.20
CA PRO A 103 17.20 -1.65 -7.51
C PRO A 103 16.14 -1.35 -8.59
N VAL A 104 16.58 -1.18 -9.83
CA VAL A 104 15.70 -0.78 -10.96
C VAL A 104 14.51 -1.74 -11.15
N SER A 105 14.69 -3.04 -10.91
CA SER A 105 13.60 -4.02 -11.04
C SER A 105 12.49 -3.83 -10.00
N MET A 106 12.86 -3.35 -8.80
CA MET A 106 11.93 -3.02 -7.72
C MET A 106 11.28 -1.65 -7.97
N GLN A 107 12.03 -0.64 -8.42
CA GLN A 107 11.47 0.67 -8.78
C GLN A 107 10.34 0.55 -9.81
N LYS A 108 10.51 -0.29 -10.84
CA LYS A 108 9.46 -0.57 -11.84
C LYS A 108 8.19 -1.14 -11.20
N ARG A 109 8.32 -1.95 -10.15
CA ARG A 109 7.18 -2.54 -9.43
C ARG A 109 6.53 -1.56 -8.48
N VAL A 110 7.31 -0.68 -7.83
CA VAL A 110 6.75 0.44 -7.07
C VAL A 110 5.89 1.30 -7.98
N ASN A 111 6.36 1.62 -9.19
CA ASN A 111 5.54 2.36 -10.16
C ASN A 111 4.22 1.63 -10.50
N LYS A 112 4.28 0.32 -10.81
CA LYS A 112 3.08 -0.50 -11.03
C LYS A 112 2.13 -0.52 -9.83
N PHE A 113 2.68 -0.54 -8.61
CA PHE A 113 1.90 -0.53 -7.39
C PHE A 113 1.11 0.78 -7.23
N PHE A 114 1.76 1.92 -7.45
CA PHE A 114 1.07 3.21 -7.43
C PHE A 114 0.06 3.33 -8.58
N GLN A 115 0.34 2.79 -9.75
CA GLN A 115 -0.63 2.76 -10.85
C GLN A 115 -1.86 1.92 -10.49
N LEU A 116 -1.69 0.75 -9.87
CA LEU A 116 -2.80 -0.09 -9.39
C LEU A 116 -3.71 0.67 -8.41
N HIS A 117 -3.12 1.41 -7.46
CA HIS A 117 -3.89 2.25 -6.54
C HIS A 117 -4.72 3.30 -7.30
N LEU A 118 -4.09 4.02 -8.24
CA LEU A 118 -4.73 5.09 -8.98
C LEU A 118 -5.84 4.58 -9.92
N ASP A 119 -5.58 3.48 -10.62
CA ASP A 119 -6.54 2.87 -11.54
C ASP A 119 -7.80 2.43 -10.80
N TRP A 120 -7.63 1.75 -9.65
CA TRP A 120 -8.76 1.31 -8.83
C TRP A 120 -9.56 2.49 -8.27
N LEU A 121 -8.88 3.47 -7.67
CA LEU A 121 -9.54 4.67 -7.12
C LEU A 121 -10.31 5.42 -8.21
N GLN A 122 -9.69 5.63 -9.38
CA GLN A 122 -10.31 6.30 -10.51
C GLN A 122 -11.55 5.54 -11.00
N ALA A 123 -11.51 4.21 -11.07
CA ALA A 123 -12.64 3.40 -11.48
C ALA A 123 -13.84 3.53 -10.53
N ILE A 124 -13.61 3.42 -9.22
CA ILE A 124 -14.66 3.57 -8.19
C ILE A 124 -15.25 4.99 -8.19
N ILE A 125 -14.40 6.01 -8.29
CA ILE A 125 -14.85 7.41 -8.34
C ILE A 125 -15.70 7.65 -9.60
N ALA A 126 -15.25 7.15 -10.77
CA ALA A 126 -15.99 7.29 -12.01
C ALA A 126 -17.35 6.57 -11.95
N GLU A 127 -17.43 5.41 -11.30
CA GLU A 127 -18.69 4.71 -11.05
C GLU A 127 -19.63 5.54 -10.15
N GLY A 128 -19.13 6.06 -9.02
CA GLY A 128 -19.91 6.89 -8.11
C GLY A 128 -20.43 8.17 -8.76
N ILE A 129 -19.66 8.79 -9.66
CA ILE A 129 -20.12 9.94 -10.46
C ILE A 129 -21.28 9.54 -11.38
N ARG A 130 -21.16 8.41 -12.11
CA ARG A 130 -22.23 7.90 -13.00
C ARG A 130 -23.51 7.61 -12.22
N LYS A 131 -23.39 7.05 -11.01
CA LYS A 131 -24.51 6.76 -10.10
C LYS A 131 -25.03 7.97 -9.32
N LYS A 132 -24.40 9.15 -9.48
CA LYS A 132 -24.72 10.38 -8.73
C LYS A 132 -24.53 10.27 -7.21
N GLU A 133 -23.67 9.35 -6.76
CA GLU A 133 -23.25 9.18 -5.37
C GLU A 133 -22.11 10.16 -5.00
N LEU A 134 -21.29 10.54 -5.99
CA LEU A 134 -20.12 11.41 -5.82
C LEU A 134 -20.17 12.65 -6.73
N LYS A 135 -19.50 13.71 -6.28
CA LYS A 135 -19.22 14.97 -6.99
C LYS A 135 -17.70 15.20 -7.03
N ALA A 136 -17.00 14.47 -7.88
CA ALA A 136 -15.54 14.60 -8.02
C ALA A 136 -15.21 15.61 -9.13
N GLU A 137 -14.94 16.86 -8.75
CA GLU A 137 -14.49 17.92 -9.66
C GLU A 137 -12.99 18.21 -9.45
N PRO A 138 -12.20 18.45 -10.50
CA PRO A 138 -12.59 18.52 -11.92
C PRO A 138 -12.51 17.17 -12.66
N SER A 139 -11.96 16.11 -12.05
CA SER A 139 -11.96 14.76 -12.65
C SER A 139 -11.69 13.64 -11.63
N ALA A 140 -12.19 12.44 -11.93
CA ALA A 140 -11.94 11.23 -11.14
C ALA A 140 -10.45 10.95 -10.94
N ALA A 141 -9.62 11.18 -11.96
CA ALA A 141 -8.17 10.98 -11.90
C ALA A 141 -7.49 11.91 -10.87
N ARG A 142 -7.85 13.21 -10.86
CA ARG A 142 -7.27 14.15 -9.87
C ARG A 142 -7.74 13.84 -8.47
N THR A 143 -9.00 13.45 -8.30
CA THR A 143 -9.54 13.00 -7.01
C THR A 143 -8.84 11.72 -6.53
N ALA A 144 -8.56 10.76 -7.41
CA ALA A 144 -7.81 9.56 -7.05
C ALA A 144 -6.41 9.89 -6.50
N VAL A 145 -5.68 10.79 -7.18
CA VAL A 145 -4.37 11.28 -6.69
C VAL A 145 -4.53 11.95 -5.33
N MET A 146 -5.50 12.85 -5.16
CA MET A 146 -5.74 13.53 -3.88
C MET A 146 -6.01 12.54 -2.74
N LEU A 147 -6.91 11.57 -2.94
CA LEU A 147 -7.24 10.56 -1.94
C LEU A 147 -6.03 9.69 -1.57
N LEU A 148 -5.24 9.26 -2.56
CA LEU A 148 -4.02 8.48 -2.32
C LEU A 148 -2.98 9.32 -1.57
N SER A 149 -2.76 10.57 -1.98
CA SER A 149 -1.84 11.50 -1.30
C SER A 149 -2.24 11.75 0.15
N THR A 150 -3.53 11.92 0.45
CA THR A 150 -4.02 12.05 1.82
C THR A 150 -3.69 10.82 2.66
N LEU A 151 -3.91 9.62 2.15
CA LEU A 151 -3.60 8.38 2.87
C LEU A 151 -2.09 8.19 3.08
N GLN A 152 -1.27 8.50 2.08
CA GLN A 152 0.20 8.45 2.19
C GLN A 152 0.70 9.43 3.26
N GLY A 153 0.27 10.70 3.19
CA GLY A 153 0.65 11.73 4.16
C GLY A 153 0.17 11.40 5.57
N ALA A 154 -1.09 10.98 5.72
CA ALA A 154 -1.64 10.59 7.01
C ALA A 154 -0.92 9.37 7.60
N SER A 155 -0.48 8.42 6.77
CA SER A 155 0.31 7.26 7.22
C SER A 155 1.67 7.68 7.75
N ILE A 156 2.36 8.62 7.10
CA ILE A 156 3.64 9.16 7.57
C ILE A 156 3.47 9.89 8.91
N VAL A 157 2.46 10.74 9.03
CA VAL A 157 2.18 11.46 10.30
C VAL A 157 1.85 10.47 11.41
N ALA A 158 0.96 9.51 11.14
CA ALA A 158 0.59 8.48 12.09
C ALA A 158 1.77 7.60 12.50
N TRP A 159 2.69 7.30 11.58
CA TRP A 159 3.90 6.55 11.86
C TRP A 159 4.85 7.31 12.77
N ALA A 160 5.10 8.59 12.48
CA ALA A 160 5.96 9.45 13.29
C ALA A 160 5.43 9.63 14.72
N LEU A 161 4.10 9.75 14.86
CA LEU A 161 3.45 9.94 16.16
C LEU A 161 3.11 8.62 16.88
N LYS A 162 3.23 7.47 16.20
CA LYS A 162 2.74 6.16 16.66
C LYS A 162 1.25 6.13 16.97
N GLU A 163 0.48 6.89 16.19
CA GLU A 163 -0.97 7.10 16.38
C GLU A 163 -1.76 6.62 15.16
N PRO A 164 -2.03 5.30 15.02
CA PRO A 164 -2.77 4.75 13.87
C PRO A 164 -4.18 5.34 13.72
N GLY A 165 -4.75 5.87 14.82
CA GLY A 165 -6.06 6.51 14.83
C GLY A 165 -6.15 7.76 13.95
N LEU A 166 -5.04 8.33 13.49
CA LEU A 166 -5.02 9.56 12.67
C LEU A 166 -5.35 9.32 11.18
N ILE A 167 -5.14 8.11 10.66
CA ILE A 167 -5.26 7.84 9.21
C ILE A 167 -6.70 7.98 8.73
N LYS A 168 -7.64 7.24 9.36
CA LYS A 168 -9.03 7.21 8.91
C LYS A 168 -9.74 8.57 9.04
N PRO A 169 -9.59 9.33 10.13
CA PRO A 169 -10.19 10.66 10.24
C PRO A 169 -9.72 11.63 9.16
N ALA A 170 -8.40 11.72 8.92
CA ALA A 170 -7.84 12.58 7.88
C ALA A 170 -8.36 12.20 6.48
N TYR A 171 -8.39 10.91 6.19
CA TYR A 171 -8.92 10.41 4.92
C TYR A 171 -10.43 10.67 4.77
N ARG A 172 -11.20 10.43 5.82
CA ARG A 172 -12.65 10.64 5.82
C ARG A 172 -13.00 12.10 5.55
N GLN A 173 -12.30 13.05 6.17
CA GLN A 173 -12.55 14.48 5.96
C GLN A 173 -12.39 14.88 4.49
N VAL A 174 -11.40 14.31 3.78
CA VAL A 174 -11.22 14.55 2.34
C VAL A 174 -12.29 13.81 1.54
N LEU A 175 -12.62 12.57 1.89
CA LEU A 175 -13.65 11.79 1.22
C LEU A 175 -15.03 12.49 1.29
N GLU A 176 -15.40 13.05 2.42
CA GLU A 176 -16.67 13.78 2.60
C GLU A 176 -16.81 14.98 1.65
N THR A 177 -15.70 15.58 1.20
CA THR A 177 -15.75 16.72 0.26
C THR A 177 -16.28 16.33 -1.12
N ILE A 178 -16.17 15.05 -1.49
CA ILE A 178 -16.58 14.53 -2.80
C ILE A 178 -17.87 13.72 -2.76
N VAL A 179 -18.44 13.47 -1.58
CA VAL A 179 -19.74 12.80 -1.44
C VAL A 179 -20.86 13.80 -1.76
N ARG A 180 -21.90 13.34 -2.46
CA ARG A 180 -23.08 14.16 -2.77
C ARG A 180 -24.08 14.23 -1.63
#